data_AF-A0A4Y2NCP0-F1
#
_entry.id   AF-A0A4Y2NCP0-F1
#
_cell.length_a   1.000
_cell.length_b   1.000
_cell.length_c   1.000
_cell.angle_alpha   90.00
_cell.angle_beta   90.00
_cell.angle_gamma   90.00
#
_symmetry.space_group_name_H-M   'P 1'
#
loop_
_entity.id
_entity.type
_entity.pdbx_description
1 polymer ?
#
loop_
_entity_poly.entity_id
_entity_poly.type
_entity_poly.pdbx_seq_one_letter_code
_entity_poly.pdbx_strand_id
1 'polypeptide(L)'
;MRTLTLDSKNAEKSEDLKTVFRVPIGKYRKIALKYMSLWNSWFNIHEQFNNNVLKYTDHDVEHSITFQNGNYMLSELNEEIEDHYKDKKVPIVFDVHQATSRFVIKLDKGFAVDFREGKLHEILGFESKVYNQPKQRGKYIADISKGIDDIFIHCDLVTSLYNEGTSDILYLFSPLNPPGSMIVINEINPLFEEVNINDYIDSIRMYITDQDDNIIDLNKGRVIYKLVLD
;
A
#
# COMPACT_ATOMS: atom_id res chain seq x y z
N MET A 1 26.32 -21.89 1.27
CA MET A 1 24.97 -21.62 1.81
C MET A 1 24.90 -21.34 3.32
N ARG A 2 24.58 -20.09 3.68
CA ARG A 2 24.21 -19.60 5.02
C ARG A 2 22.80 -19.00 4.97
N THR A 3 21.98 -19.21 6.00
CA THR A 3 20.70 -18.50 6.15
C THR A 3 20.86 -17.34 7.13
N LEU A 4 20.34 -16.18 6.76
CA LEU A 4 20.33 -14.97 7.57
C LEU A 4 18.88 -14.52 7.80
N THR A 5 18.56 -14.09 9.01
CA THR A 5 17.25 -13.47 9.31
C THR A 5 17.46 -12.00 9.65
N LEU A 6 16.77 -11.12 8.93
CA LEU A 6 16.70 -9.70 9.20
C LEU A 6 15.29 -9.39 9.71
N ASP A 7 15.19 -8.60 10.79
CA ASP A 7 13.94 -8.39 11.50
C ASP A 7 13.83 -6.93 11.94
N SER A 8 12.79 -6.24 11.47
CA SER A 8 12.59 -4.82 11.74
C SER A 8 11.89 -4.52 13.07
N LYS A 9 11.72 -5.50 13.97
CA LYS A 9 11.04 -5.34 15.28
C LYS A 9 11.42 -4.09 16.07
N ASN A 10 12.67 -3.62 15.95
CA ASN A 10 13.17 -2.43 16.67
C ASN A 10 13.68 -1.34 15.71
N ALA A 11 13.34 -1.43 14.42
CA ALA A 11 13.73 -0.42 13.45
C ALA A 11 12.82 0.81 13.58
N GLU A 12 13.38 1.99 13.36
CA GLU A 12 12.60 3.23 13.26
C GLU A 12 11.73 3.24 12.01
N LYS A 13 12.27 2.71 10.91
CA LYS A 13 11.61 2.50 9.61
C LYS A 13 11.68 1.03 9.27
N SER A 14 10.55 0.36 9.18
CA SER A 14 10.50 -1.08 8.91
C SER A 14 10.61 -1.40 7.42
N GLU A 15 10.23 -0.43 6.60
CA GLU A 15 10.32 -0.38 5.15
C GLU A 15 11.71 -0.06 4.61
N ASP A 16 12.63 0.39 5.47
CA ASP A 16 14.02 0.71 5.15
C ASP A 16 14.94 0.25 6.28
N LEU A 17 15.25 -1.05 6.26
CA LEU A 17 15.98 -1.75 7.31
C LEU A 17 17.45 -1.90 6.95
N LYS A 18 18.33 -1.18 7.65
CA LYS A 18 19.78 -1.45 7.62
C LYS A 18 20.23 -2.26 8.83
N THR A 19 20.78 -3.45 8.58
CA THR A 19 21.41 -4.29 9.60
C THR A 19 22.92 -4.22 9.46
N VAL A 20 23.60 -3.80 10.54
CA VAL A 20 25.07 -3.78 10.62
C VAL A 20 25.54 -4.95 11.48
N PHE A 21 26.48 -5.75 10.97
CA PHE A 21 26.98 -6.92 11.67
C PHE A 21 28.19 -6.54 12.54
N ARG A 22 28.16 -6.95 13.82
CA ARG A 22 29.31 -6.76 14.72
C ARG A 22 30.55 -7.55 14.26
N VAL A 23 30.31 -8.69 13.63
CA VAL A 23 31.33 -9.52 13.00
C VAL A 23 30.89 -9.71 11.55
N PRO A 24 31.71 -9.32 10.56
CA PRO A 24 31.36 -9.46 9.15
C PRO A 24 31.02 -10.92 8.80
N ILE A 25 29.96 -11.14 8.02
CA ILE A 25 29.37 -12.48 7.89
C ILE A 25 30.12 -13.41 6.91
N GLY A 26 31.05 -12.89 6.11
CA GLY A 26 31.82 -13.64 5.12
C GLY A 26 31.72 -13.04 3.72
N LYS A 27 32.41 -13.67 2.76
CA LYS A 27 32.30 -13.38 1.33
C LYS A 27 31.33 -14.37 0.71
N TYR A 28 30.33 -13.86 0.00
CA TYR A 28 29.33 -14.66 -0.71
C TYR A 28 29.19 -14.11 -2.13
N ARG A 29 28.87 -14.99 -3.08
CA ARG A 29 28.71 -14.59 -4.49
C ARG A 29 27.25 -14.44 -4.88
N LYS A 30 26.36 -15.10 -4.16
CA LYS A 30 24.93 -15.08 -4.46
C LYS A 30 24.09 -14.86 -3.23
N ILE A 31 22.94 -14.24 -3.43
CA ILE A 31 21.93 -14.02 -2.40
C ILE A 31 20.53 -14.27 -2.97
N ALA A 32 19.63 -14.79 -2.14
CA ALA A 32 18.25 -15.03 -2.53
C ALA A 32 17.29 -14.74 -1.36
N LEU A 33 16.10 -14.22 -1.67
CA LEU A 33 15.00 -14.15 -0.71
C LEU A 33 14.32 -15.52 -0.60
N LYS A 34 14.39 -16.16 0.57
CA LYS A 34 13.71 -17.43 0.83
C LYS A 34 12.35 -17.23 1.49
N TYR A 35 12.26 -16.25 2.37
CA TYR A 35 11.03 -15.97 3.11
C TYR A 35 10.93 -14.48 3.39
N MET A 36 9.71 -13.96 3.31
CA MET A 36 9.37 -12.65 3.82
C MET A 36 8.03 -12.71 4.54
N SER A 37 7.88 -11.91 5.59
CA SER A 37 6.55 -11.53 6.09
C SER A 37 6.48 -10.05 6.42
N LEU A 38 5.35 -9.43 6.05
CA LEU A 38 4.98 -8.07 6.43
C LEU A 38 3.46 -7.96 6.57
N TRP A 39 2.98 -6.89 7.17
CA TRP A 39 1.56 -6.55 7.19
C TRP A 39 1.21 -5.63 6.02
N ASN A 40 0.11 -5.92 5.32
CA ASN A 40 -0.49 -4.96 4.39
C ASN A 40 -1.05 -3.78 5.20
N SER A 41 -0.21 -2.77 5.39
CA SER A 41 -0.41 -1.73 6.40
C SER A 41 -0.25 -0.32 5.86
N TRP A 42 0.18 -0.13 4.61
CA TRP A 42 0.28 1.18 3.97
C TRP A 42 -1.11 1.78 3.75
N PHE A 43 -1.23 3.10 3.90
CA PHE A 43 -2.51 3.79 3.83
C PHE A 43 -2.84 4.26 2.42
N ASN A 44 -4.12 4.17 2.05
CA ASN A 44 -4.67 4.82 0.86
C ASN A 44 -5.53 6.04 1.21
N ILE A 45 -6.05 6.12 2.44
CA ILE A 45 -6.75 7.27 3.01
C ILE A 45 -5.91 7.84 4.15
N HIS A 46 -5.55 9.13 4.04
CA HIS A 46 -4.76 9.80 5.07
C HIS A 46 -4.95 11.32 5.01
N GLU A 47 -4.85 11.98 6.17
CA GLU A 47 -4.85 13.45 6.25
C GLU A 47 -3.75 14.09 5.38
N GLN A 48 -2.54 13.51 5.37
CA GLN A 48 -1.43 14.00 4.55
C GLN A 48 -1.70 13.93 3.04
N PHE A 49 -2.60 13.04 2.60
CA PHE A 49 -3.03 12.96 1.20
C PHE A 49 -4.19 13.91 0.91
N ASN A 50 -4.73 14.59 1.92
CA ASN A 50 -5.91 15.44 1.83
C ASN A 50 -7.12 14.71 1.22
N ASN A 51 -7.25 13.40 1.48
CA ASN A 51 -8.28 12.54 0.91
C ASN A 51 -9.13 11.82 1.96
N ASN A 52 -9.04 12.22 3.23
CA ASN A 52 -9.73 11.60 4.35
C ASN A 52 -11.04 12.28 4.75
N VAL A 53 -11.52 13.26 3.97
CA VAL A 53 -12.77 13.97 4.28
C VAL A 53 -13.77 13.82 3.13
N LEU A 54 -14.97 13.33 3.47
CA LEU A 54 -16.13 13.34 2.59
C LEU A 54 -17.05 14.49 3.00
N LYS A 55 -17.15 15.53 2.15
CA LYS A 55 -18.11 16.62 2.33
C LYS A 55 -19.43 16.28 1.66
N TYR A 56 -20.53 16.63 2.33
CA TYR A 56 -21.87 16.41 1.81
C TYR A 56 -22.84 17.46 2.32
N THR A 57 -23.98 17.58 1.64
CA THR A 57 -25.09 18.45 2.03
C THR A 57 -26.31 17.60 2.35
N ASP A 58 -27.02 17.91 3.43
CA ASP A 58 -28.31 17.34 3.82
C ASP A 58 -29.35 18.49 3.86
N HIS A 59 -30.25 18.55 2.87
CA HIS A 59 -31.26 19.61 2.75
C HIS A 59 -30.67 21.03 2.89
N ASP A 60 -29.65 21.33 2.08
CA ASP A 60 -28.90 22.60 2.05
C ASP A 60 -28.03 22.90 3.29
N VAL A 61 -27.91 21.97 4.24
CA VAL A 61 -26.98 22.07 5.38
C VAL A 61 -25.70 21.29 5.08
N GLU A 62 -24.54 21.95 5.21
CA GLU A 62 -23.24 21.32 4.98
C GLU A 62 -22.78 20.45 6.15
N HIS A 63 -22.20 19.31 5.81
CA HIS A 63 -21.68 18.31 6.74
C HIS A 63 -20.39 17.68 6.19
N SER A 64 -19.68 16.98 7.06
CA SER A 64 -18.48 16.23 6.69
C SER A 64 -18.36 14.95 7.50
N ILE A 65 -17.83 13.90 6.86
CA ILE A 65 -17.35 12.68 7.49
C ILE A 65 -15.83 12.69 7.35
N THR A 66 -15.11 12.46 8.46
CA THR A 66 -13.65 12.34 8.44
C THR A 66 -13.28 10.88 8.68
N PHE A 67 -12.75 10.23 7.66
CA PHE A 67 -12.19 8.89 7.74
C PHE A 67 -10.91 8.92 8.56
N GLN A 68 -10.68 7.86 9.34
CA GLN A 68 -9.40 7.68 10.01
C GLN A 68 -8.30 7.38 8.99
N ASN A 69 -7.06 7.55 9.42
CA ASN A 69 -5.90 7.17 8.63
C ASN A 69 -5.86 5.64 8.49
N GLY A 70 -5.89 5.13 7.26
CA GLY A 70 -6.10 3.71 7.04
C GLY A 70 -5.97 3.24 5.59
N ASN A 71 -6.08 1.93 5.43
CA ASN A 71 -6.16 1.27 4.13
C ASN A 71 -7.58 0.72 3.96
N TYR A 72 -8.34 1.36 3.09
CA TYR A 72 -9.77 1.14 2.92
C TYR A 72 -10.06 0.46 1.59
N MET A 73 -10.89 -0.57 1.60
CA MET A 73 -11.63 -0.98 0.42
C MET A 73 -13.01 -0.28 0.43
N LEU A 74 -13.80 -0.54 -0.62
CA LEU A 74 -15.17 -0.03 -0.72
C LEU A 74 -16.02 -0.38 0.52
N SER A 75 -15.86 -1.60 1.05
CA SER A 75 -16.60 -2.08 2.22
C SER A 75 -16.34 -1.20 3.43
N GLU A 76 -15.08 -0.95 3.76
CA GLU A 76 -14.73 -0.18 4.95
C GLU A 76 -15.12 1.30 4.80
N LEU A 77 -15.08 1.87 3.58
CA LEU A 77 -15.59 3.23 3.35
C LEU A 77 -17.10 3.33 3.65
N ASN A 78 -17.89 2.34 3.24
CA ASN A 78 -19.32 2.32 3.53
C ASN A 78 -19.59 2.06 5.02
N GLU A 79 -18.80 1.21 5.68
CA GLU A 79 -18.89 0.95 7.12
C GLU A 79 -18.67 2.25 7.93
N GLU A 80 -17.65 3.05 7.59
CA GLU A 80 -17.41 4.34 8.26
C GLU A 80 -18.57 5.33 8.05
N ILE A 81 -19.20 5.31 6.86
CA ILE A 81 -20.38 6.13 6.60
C ILE A 81 -21.57 5.60 7.43
N GLU A 82 -21.78 4.29 7.48
CA GLU A 82 -22.81 3.65 8.31
C GLU A 82 -22.65 4.03 9.79
N ASP A 83 -21.43 3.92 10.33
CA ASP A 83 -21.11 4.26 11.72
C ASP A 83 -21.37 5.74 12.04
N HIS A 84 -21.10 6.65 11.11
CA HIS A 84 -21.43 8.08 11.26
C HIS A 84 -22.95 8.31 11.42
N TYR A 85 -23.78 7.53 10.71
CA TYR A 85 -25.24 7.62 10.79
C TYR A 85 -25.87 6.72 11.88
N LYS A 86 -25.12 5.77 12.44
CA LYS A 86 -25.57 4.82 13.48
C LYS A 86 -26.80 4.05 13.01
N ASP A 87 -27.83 3.92 13.85
CA ASP A 87 -29.08 3.20 13.55
C ASP A 87 -30.00 3.93 12.53
N LYS A 88 -29.56 5.05 11.94
CA LYS A 88 -30.36 5.78 10.95
C LYS A 88 -30.15 5.21 9.56
N LYS A 89 -31.12 5.44 8.69
CA LYS A 89 -30.97 5.16 7.26
C LYS A 89 -29.78 5.93 6.69
N VAL A 90 -28.88 5.23 6.02
CA VAL A 90 -27.69 5.81 5.38
C VAL A 90 -28.06 6.43 4.03
N PRO A 91 -27.89 7.76 3.85
CA PRO A 91 -28.33 8.47 2.65
C PRO A 91 -27.28 8.49 1.53
N ILE A 92 -26.02 8.10 1.82
CA ILE A 92 -24.89 8.12 0.88
C ILE A 92 -24.27 6.73 0.87
N VAL A 93 -24.24 6.08 -0.29
CA VAL A 93 -23.63 4.76 -0.43
C VAL A 93 -22.70 4.74 -1.64
N PHE A 94 -21.49 4.24 -1.46
CA PHE A 94 -20.59 3.93 -2.56
C PHE A 94 -20.85 2.51 -3.08
N ASP A 95 -20.76 2.34 -4.39
CA ASP A 95 -20.90 1.06 -5.09
C ASP A 95 -19.91 1.04 -6.27
N VAL A 96 -19.74 -0.11 -6.92
CA VAL A 96 -18.88 -0.24 -8.11
C VAL A 96 -19.66 -0.80 -9.27
N HIS A 97 -19.62 -0.09 -10.39
CA HIS A 97 -20.09 -0.62 -11.66
C HIS A 97 -19.01 -1.53 -12.26
N GLN A 98 -19.07 -2.82 -11.93
CA GLN A 98 -18.04 -3.82 -12.23
C GLN A 98 -17.60 -3.85 -13.70
N ALA A 99 -18.55 -3.80 -14.65
CA ALA A 99 -18.22 -3.85 -16.08
C ALA A 99 -17.39 -2.64 -16.58
N THR A 100 -17.29 -1.57 -15.79
CA THR A 100 -16.47 -0.41 -16.13
C THR A 100 -15.40 -0.09 -15.09
N SER A 101 -15.32 -0.87 -13.99
CA SER A 101 -14.42 -0.60 -12.85
C SER A 101 -14.50 0.84 -12.33
N ARG A 102 -15.72 1.41 -12.28
CA ARG A 102 -15.94 2.79 -11.82
C ARG A 102 -16.81 2.80 -10.58
N PHE A 103 -16.45 3.62 -9.60
CA PHE A 103 -17.30 3.86 -8.45
C PHE A 103 -18.61 4.55 -8.87
N VAL A 104 -19.62 4.35 -8.04
CA VAL A 104 -20.96 4.89 -8.16
C VAL A 104 -21.35 5.45 -6.80
N ILE A 105 -21.85 6.67 -6.78
CA ILE A 105 -22.51 7.27 -5.61
C ILE A 105 -24.00 7.02 -5.76
N LYS A 106 -24.64 6.51 -4.71
CA LYS A 106 -26.09 6.48 -4.56
C LYS A 106 -26.47 7.46 -3.46
N LEU A 107 -27.46 8.31 -3.75
CA LEU A 107 -27.89 9.39 -2.87
C LEU A 107 -29.40 9.32 -2.64
N ASP A 108 -29.79 9.54 -1.38
CA ASP A 108 -31.17 9.85 -1.05
C ASP A 108 -31.55 11.27 -1.52
N LYS A 109 -32.86 11.52 -1.66
CA LYS A 109 -33.37 12.83 -2.06
C LYS A 109 -32.99 13.89 -1.03
N GLY A 110 -32.51 15.05 -1.49
CA GLY A 110 -32.09 16.15 -0.63
C GLY A 110 -30.61 16.10 -0.24
N PHE A 111 -29.90 15.03 -0.64
CA PHE A 111 -28.46 14.89 -0.38
C PHE A 111 -27.62 15.22 -1.60
N ALA A 112 -26.43 15.76 -1.33
CA ALA A 112 -25.38 15.95 -2.33
C ALA A 112 -24.00 15.63 -1.74
N VAL A 113 -23.09 15.08 -2.54
CA VAL A 113 -21.67 14.92 -2.18
C VAL A 113 -20.87 16.02 -2.89
N ASP A 114 -19.99 16.69 -2.14
CA ASP A 114 -19.14 17.75 -2.67
C ASP A 114 -17.68 17.33 -2.75
N PHE A 115 -17.16 17.23 -3.97
CA PHE A 115 -15.78 16.88 -4.27
C PHE A 115 -14.95 18.07 -4.78
N ARG A 116 -15.44 19.31 -4.63
CA ARG A 116 -14.68 20.51 -5.01
C ARG A 116 -13.45 20.75 -4.15
N GLU A 117 -13.44 20.21 -2.94
CA GLU A 117 -12.33 20.28 -2.00
C GLU A 117 -11.80 18.89 -1.65
N GLY A 118 -10.51 18.82 -1.33
CA GLY A 118 -9.82 17.56 -1.04
C GLY A 118 -9.58 16.70 -2.28
N LYS A 119 -9.01 15.52 -2.04
CA LYS A 119 -8.52 14.57 -3.06
C LYS A 119 -9.18 13.20 -3.00
N LEU A 120 -10.20 13.02 -2.15
CA LEU A 120 -10.97 11.76 -2.10
C LEU A 120 -11.55 11.39 -3.45
N HIS A 121 -11.97 12.39 -4.23
CA HIS A 121 -12.52 12.18 -5.57
C HIS A 121 -11.51 11.57 -6.55
N GLU A 122 -10.20 11.80 -6.38
CA GLU A 122 -9.15 11.29 -7.25
C GLU A 122 -9.08 9.76 -7.16
N ILE A 123 -8.95 9.23 -5.94
CA ILE A 123 -8.88 7.77 -5.71
C ILE A 123 -10.20 7.05 -6.04
N LEU A 124 -11.34 7.73 -5.89
CA LEU A 124 -12.65 7.18 -6.23
C LEU A 124 -12.99 7.35 -7.73
N GLY A 125 -12.16 8.04 -8.51
CA GLY A 125 -12.35 8.22 -9.95
C GLY A 125 -13.46 9.21 -10.35
N PHE A 126 -13.81 10.16 -9.48
CA PHE A 126 -14.78 11.23 -9.75
C PHE A 126 -14.08 12.50 -10.27
N GLU A 127 -14.88 13.43 -10.80
CA GLU A 127 -14.40 14.77 -11.11
C GLU A 127 -14.61 15.67 -9.88
N SER A 128 -13.82 16.73 -9.75
CA SER A 128 -13.99 17.74 -8.71
C SER A 128 -15.25 18.59 -8.96
N LYS A 129 -16.39 18.16 -8.44
CA LYS A 129 -17.70 18.86 -8.52
C LYS A 129 -18.70 18.34 -7.49
N VAL A 130 -19.87 18.94 -7.46
CA VAL A 130 -21.02 18.47 -6.65
C VAL A 130 -21.79 17.38 -7.40
N TYR A 131 -22.12 16.30 -6.70
CA TYR A 131 -22.94 15.19 -7.14
C TYR A 131 -24.25 15.18 -6.34
N ASN A 132 -25.39 15.37 -7.00
CA ASN A 132 -26.71 15.56 -6.36
C ASN A 132 -27.84 14.75 -7.04
N GLN A 133 -27.49 13.79 -7.91
CA GLN A 133 -28.47 12.90 -8.53
C GLN A 133 -28.52 11.57 -7.78
N PRO A 134 -29.66 10.85 -7.81
CA PRO A 134 -29.84 9.62 -7.01
C PRO A 134 -28.82 8.52 -7.26
N LYS A 135 -28.23 8.49 -8.47
CA LYS A 135 -27.16 7.57 -8.84
C LYS A 135 -26.24 8.22 -9.86
N GLN A 136 -24.95 8.32 -9.56
CA GLN A 136 -23.95 8.90 -10.45
C GLN A 136 -22.68 8.07 -10.45
N ARG A 137 -22.10 7.88 -11.64
CA ARG A 137 -20.86 7.12 -11.82
C ARG A 137 -19.68 8.07 -11.92
N GLY A 138 -18.53 7.62 -11.40
CA GLY A 138 -17.24 8.24 -11.65
C GLY A 138 -16.94 8.34 -13.15
N LYS A 139 -16.06 9.27 -13.51
CA LYS A 139 -15.60 9.45 -14.89
C LYS A 139 -14.41 8.53 -15.18
N TYR A 140 -13.53 8.39 -14.20
CA TYR A 140 -12.29 7.64 -14.29
C TYR A 140 -12.45 6.26 -13.66
N ILE A 141 -11.52 5.36 -13.97
CA ILE A 141 -11.37 4.11 -13.21
C ILE A 141 -10.89 4.52 -11.82
N ALA A 142 -11.44 3.90 -10.77
CA ALA A 142 -11.01 4.19 -9.42
C ALA A 142 -9.67 3.52 -9.12
N ASP A 143 -8.82 4.24 -8.41
CA ASP A 143 -7.50 3.81 -7.96
C ASP A 143 -7.50 3.80 -6.43
N ILE A 144 -8.14 2.77 -5.88
CA ILE A 144 -8.21 2.59 -4.43
C ILE A 144 -6.87 2.11 -3.84
N SER A 145 -6.00 1.48 -4.64
CA SER A 145 -4.63 1.14 -4.22
C SER A 145 -3.74 2.38 -4.09
N LYS A 146 -4.19 3.54 -4.59
CA LYS A 146 -3.46 4.81 -4.61
C LYS A 146 -2.13 4.67 -5.36
N GLY A 147 -2.16 3.88 -6.44
CA GLY A 147 -1.02 3.58 -7.29
C GLY A 147 -0.07 2.52 -6.74
N ILE A 148 -0.40 1.77 -5.69
CA ILE A 148 0.45 0.66 -5.21
C ILE A 148 -0.04 -0.65 -5.82
N ASP A 149 0.45 -0.98 -7.01
CA ASP A 149 0.03 -2.16 -7.76
C ASP A 149 1.02 -3.32 -7.61
N ASP A 150 2.32 -2.99 -7.59
CA ASP A 150 3.40 -3.95 -7.40
C ASP A 150 4.32 -3.51 -6.26
N ILE A 151 4.84 -4.48 -5.51
CA ILE A 151 5.77 -4.28 -4.40
C ILE A 151 7.13 -4.82 -4.79
N PHE A 152 8.14 -3.97 -4.67
CA PHE A 152 9.52 -4.27 -4.98
C PHE A 152 10.32 -4.38 -3.69
N ILE A 153 11.06 -5.47 -3.55
CA ILE A 153 11.91 -5.75 -2.38
C ILE A 153 13.35 -5.58 -2.80
N HIS A 154 13.99 -4.55 -2.27
CA HIS A 154 15.36 -4.16 -2.60
C HIS A 154 16.35 -4.70 -1.59
N CYS A 155 17.56 -5.00 -2.06
CA CYS A 155 18.72 -5.38 -1.26
C CYS A 155 19.97 -4.72 -1.83
N ASP A 156 20.63 -3.87 -1.04
CA ASP A 156 21.81 -3.09 -1.47
C ASP A 156 23.02 -3.93 -1.92
N LEU A 157 23.02 -5.23 -1.63
CA LEU A 157 24.05 -6.17 -2.06
C LEU A 157 23.83 -6.75 -3.45
N VAL A 158 22.71 -6.46 -4.11
CA VAL A 158 22.34 -7.09 -5.39
C VAL A 158 22.63 -6.16 -6.56
N THR A 159 23.03 -6.75 -7.68
CA THR A 159 22.87 -6.15 -9.01
C THR A 159 22.00 -7.08 -9.83
N SER A 160 20.70 -6.78 -9.90
CA SER A 160 19.70 -7.58 -10.57
C SER A 160 19.56 -7.24 -12.05
N LEU A 161 19.20 -8.26 -12.82
CA LEU A 161 18.86 -8.15 -14.23
C LEU A 161 17.40 -7.71 -14.48
N TYR A 162 16.57 -7.55 -13.44
CA TYR A 162 15.15 -7.15 -13.59
C TYR A 162 14.98 -5.79 -14.31
N ASN A 163 15.97 -4.89 -14.25
CA ASN A 163 16.03 -3.64 -15.03
C ASN A 163 17.47 -3.34 -15.48
N GLU A 164 17.78 -3.59 -16.76
CA GLU A 164 19.02 -3.21 -17.47
C GLU A 164 20.36 -3.45 -16.72
N GLY A 165 20.39 -4.38 -15.76
CA GLY A 165 21.60 -4.77 -15.03
C GLY A 165 22.11 -3.76 -13.99
N THR A 166 21.25 -2.88 -13.45
CA THR A 166 21.66 -1.88 -12.44
C THR A 166 20.72 -1.75 -11.24
N SER A 167 19.68 -2.58 -11.16
CA SER A 167 18.72 -2.53 -10.06
C SER A 167 19.19 -3.37 -8.86
N ASP A 168 18.75 -3.04 -7.66
CA ASP A 168 19.01 -3.80 -6.44
C ASP A 168 17.78 -4.61 -5.98
N ILE A 169 16.85 -4.89 -6.92
CA ILE A 169 15.63 -5.65 -6.67
C ILE A 169 15.97 -7.14 -6.45
N LEU A 170 15.59 -7.67 -5.30
CA LEU A 170 15.76 -9.08 -4.92
C LEU A 170 14.47 -9.90 -5.15
N TYR A 171 13.30 -9.25 -5.10
CA TYR A 171 12.01 -9.90 -5.31
C TYR A 171 10.95 -8.86 -5.67
N LEU A 172 9.92 -9.25 -6.43
CA LEU A 172 8.75 -8.41 -6.71
C LEU A 172 7.46 -9.24 -6.70
N PHE A 173 6.35 -8.62 -6.31
CA PHE A 173 5.02 -9.24 -6.36
C PHE A 173 3.89 -8.21 -6.31
N SER A 174 2.73 -8.56 -6.86
CA SER A 174 1.50 -7.79 -6.68
C SER A 174 0.76 -8.26 -5.42
N PRO A 175 0.46 -7.39 -4.44
CA PRO A 175 -0.22 -7.78 -3.21
C PRO A 175 -1.70 -8.11 -3.47
N LEU A 176 -2.09 -9.37 -3.26
CA LEU A 176 -3.49 -9.82 -3.37
C LEU A 176 -4.22 -9.86 -2.02
N ASN A 177 -3.48 -9.56 -0.95
CA ASN A 177 -3.93 -9.65 0.42
C ASN A 177 -4.81 -8.45 0.79
N PRO A 178 -5.95 -8.64 1.48
CA PRO A 178 -6.76 -7.52 1.93
C PRO A 178 -5.99 -6.63 2.94
N PRO A 179 -6.40 -5.37 3.10
CA PRO A 179 -5.87 -4.49 4.14
C PRO A 179 -5.83 -5.14 5.52
N GLY A 180 -4.77 -4.86 6.28
CA GLY A 180 -4.60 -5.37 7.65
C GLY A 180 -4.25 -6.86 7.74
N SER A 181 -4.08 -7.57 6.63
CA SER A 181 -3.67 -8.97 6.63
C SER A 181 -2.16 -9.15 6.46
N MET A 182 -1.63 -10.30 6.92
CA MET A 182 -0.22 -10.61 6.77
C MET A 182 0.07 -11.16 5.37
N ILE A 183 1.04 -10.55 4.70
CA ILE A 183 1.63 -11.03 3.45
C ILE A 183 2.78 -11.96 3.83
N VAL A 184 2.81 -13.15 3.25
CA VAL A 184 3.87 -14.14 3.46
C VAL A 184 4.37 -14.64 2.12
N ILE A 185 5.67 -14.50 1.91
CA ILE A 185 6.40 -15.08 0.78
C ILE A 185 7.21 -16.24 1.32
N ASN A 186 7.15 -17.39 0.65
CA ASN A 186 7.89 -18.58 1.04
C ASN A 186 8.32 -19.36 -0.20
N GLU A 187 9.55 -19.13 -0.63
CA GLU A 187 10.11 -19.70 -1.85
C GLU A 187 10.73 -21.08 -1.59
N ILE A 188 10.21 -22.10 -2.29
CA ILE A 188 10.77 -23.45 -2.25
C ILE A 188 12.11 -23.48 -3.01
N ASN A 189 12.16 -22.80 -4.16
CA ASN A 189 13.32 -22.68 -5.03
C ASN A 189 13.65 -21.20 -5.24
N PRO A 190 14.30 -20.53 -4.26
CA PRO A 190 14.51 -19.10 -4.32
C PRO A 190 15.45 -18.73 -5.47
N LEU A 191 15.12 -17.66 -6.19
CA LEU A 191 15.95 -17.11 -7.26
C LEU A 191 17.18 -16.42 -6.66
N PHE A 192 18.37 -16.83 -7.10
CA PHE A 192 19.62 -16.25 -6.64
C PHE A 192 20.10 -15.15 -7.56
N GLU A 193 20.39 -14.00 -6.97
CA GLU A 193 21.01 -12.85 -7.60
C GLU A 193 22.51 -12.77 -7.25
N GLU A 194 23.29 -12.12 -8.10
CA GLU A 194 24.72 -11.90 -7.84
C GLU A 194 24.93 -10.83 -6.76
N VAL A 195 25.88 -11.10 -5.87
CA VAL A 195 26.32 -10.13 -4.86
C VAL A 195 27.30 -9.16 -5.51
N ASN A 196 27.03 -7.86 -5.38
CA ASN A 196 27.75 -6.77 -6.04
C ASN A 196 29.07 -6.37 -5.35
N ILE A 197 29.42 -7.00 -4.23
CA ILE A 197 30.68 -6.81 -3.51
C ILE A 197 31.55 -8.06 -3.47
N ASN A 198 32.86 -7.87 -3.60
CA ASN A 198 33.87 -8.94 -3.55
C ASN A 198 34.54 -9.09 -2.17
N ASP A 199 33.94 -8.50 -1.13
CA ASP A 199 34.50 -8.48 0.21
C ASP A 199 33.53 -9.00 1.28
N TYR A 200 33.97 -8.98 2.53
CA TYR A 200 33.14 -9.33 3.66
C TYR A 200 31.91 -8.41 3.73
N ILE A 201 30.75 -9.00 3.99
CA ILE A 201 29.52 -8.24 4.19
C ILE A 201 29.49 -7.70 5.64
N ASP A 202 29.64 -6.39 5.77
CA ASP A 202 29.56 -5.66 7.05
C ASP A 202 28.14 -5.19 7.38
N SER A 203 27.31 -4.95 6.35
CA SER A 203 25.92 -4.58 6.50
C SER A 203 25.07 -5.04 5.31
N ILE A 204 23.77 -5.15 5.56
CA ILE A 204 22.74 -5.32 4.52
C ILE A 204 21.66 -4.28 4.76
N ARG A 205 21.25 -3.58 3.71
CA ARG A 205 20.06 -2.73 3.69
C ARG A 205 18.99 -3.40 2.83
N MET A 206 17.80 -3.56 3.41
CA MET A 206 16.60 -3.97 2.70
C MET A 206 15.64 -2.79 2.67
N TYR A 207 15.02 -2.51 1.53
CA TYR A 207 13.94 -1.53 1.48
C TYR A 207 12.82 -1.92 0.53
N ILE A 208 11.65 -1.30 0.68
CA ILE A 208 10.44 -1.64 -0.06
C ILE A 208 9.90 -0.41 -0.80
N THR A 209 9.66 -0.57 -2.10
CA THR A 209 9.04 0.47 -2.93
C THR A 209 7.83 -0.05 -3.71
N ASP A 210 7.05 0.89 -4.25
CA ASP A 210 6.11 0.63 -5.34
C ASP A 210 6.84 0.55 -6.70
N GLN A 211 6.08 0.34 -7.78
CA GLN A 211 6.60 0.28 -9.15
C GLN A 211 7.20 1.59 -9.67
N ASP A 212 6.93 2.72 -9.01
CA ASP A 212 7.42 4.05 -9.36
C ASP A 212 8.61 4.47 -8.48
N ASP A 213 9.23 3.51 -7.77
CA ASP A 213 10.38 3.70 -6.86
C ASP A 213 10.07 4.58 -5.63
N ASN A 214 8.79 4.73 -5.27
CA ASN A 214 8.42 5.42 -4.02
C ASN A 214 8.49 4.44 -2.85
N ILE A 215 9.15 4.83 -1.76
CA ILE A 215 9.15 4.06 -0.51
C ILE A 215 7.72 3.89 0.01
N ILE A 216 7.33 2.65 0.29
CA ILE A 216 6.03 2.32 0.88
C ILE A 216 6.13 2.46 2.40
N ASP A 217 5.42 3.43 2.98
CA ASP A 217 5.30 3.55 4.44
C ASP A 217 4.47 2.39 5.00
N LEU A 218 5.13 1.51 5.75
CA LEU A 218 4.50 0.36 6.39
C LEU A 218 3.86 0.69 7.74
N ASN A 219 3.77 1.97 8.12
CA ASN A 219 3.17 2.42 9.38
C ASN A 219 3.79 1.71 10.60
N LYS A 220 5.11 1.51 10.59
CA LYS A 220 5.88 0.75 11.59
C LYS A 220 5.50 -0.74 11.69
N GLY A 221 4.79 -1.27 10.69
CA GLY A 221 4.48 -2.68 10.56
C GLY A 221 5.76 -3.50 10.45
N ARG A 222 5.91 -4.50 11.32
CA ARG A 222 7.10 -5.35 11.36
C ARG A 222 7.26 -6.15 10.07
N VAL A 223 8.51 -6.25 9.61
CA VAL A 223 8.95 -7.01 8.45
C VAL A 223 10.03 -7.99 8.88
N ILE A 224 9.96 -9.22 8.37
CA ILE A 224 10.97 -10.26 8.56
C ILE A 224 11.42 -10.75 7.20
N TYR A 225 12.73 -10.75 6.95
CA TYR A 225 13.34 -11.36 5.78
C TYR A 225 14.17 -12.57 6.21
N LYS A 226 14.11 -13.67 5.46
CA LYS A 226 15.11 -14.74 5.52
C LYS A 226 15.81 -14.84 4.19
N LEU A 227 17.10 -14.52 4.21
CA LEU A 227 17.98 -14.51 3.05
C LEU A 227 18.84 -15.79 3.06
N VAL A 228 19.11 -16.33 1.87
CA VAL A 228 20.07 -17.42 1.68
C VAL A 228 21.26 -16.86 0.92
N LEU A 229 22.45 -17.00 1.50
CA LEU A 229 23.73 -16.53 0.96
C LEU A 229 24.55 -17.73 0.50
N ASP A 230 25.07 -17.71 -0.73
CA ASP A 230 25.93 -18.78 -1.28
C ASP A 230 27.27 -18.26 -1.80
#